data_AF-A0A964QCZ7-F1
#
_entry.id   AF-A0A964QCZ7-F1
#
_cell.length_a   1.000
_cell.length_b   1.000
_cell.length_c   1.000
_cell.angle_alpha   90.00
_cell.angle_beta   90.00
_cell.angle_gamma   90.00
#
_symmetry.space_group_name_H-M   'P 1'
#
loop_
_entity.id
_entity.type
_entity.pdbx_description
1 polymer ?
#
loop_
_entity_poly.entity_id
_entity_poly.type
_entity_poly.pdbx_seq_one_letter_code
_entity_poly.pdbx_strand_id
1 'polypeptide(L)'
;MTTETQAHGEHHDPPYVLIWVVLLIMTLAEVGYAFLSLPKFWLAFGLCVMAVWKAILVALYYMHLRWEPPRLWVLVVVPLPLVVILIVAVLTEF
;
A
#
# COMPACT_ATOMS: atom_id res chain seq x y z
N MET A 1 -8.58 40.24 33.58
CA MET A 1 -8.44 39.90 32.14
C MET A 1 -7.50 38.71 32.08
N THR A 2 -8.07 37.50 32.04
CA THR A 2 -7.33 36.23 32.08
C THR A 2 -6.77 35.90 30.71
N THR A 3 -5.51 35.51 30.71
CA THR A 3 -4.65 35.13 29.60
C THR A 3 -5.23 33.94 28.81
N GLU A 4 -5.76 34.18 27.60
CA GLU A 4 -6.02 33.12 26.62
C GLU A 4 -4.74 32.85 25.81
N THR A 5 -3.73 32.33 26.48
CA THR A 5 -2.69 31.52 25.81
C THR A 5 -3.11 30.08 25.98
N GLN A 6 -3.86 29.56 25.02
CA GLN A 6 -4.06 28.14 24.82
C GLN A 6 -3.59 27.83 23.41
N ALA A 7 -2.33 27.42 23.36
CA ALA A 7 -1.68 26.83 22.21
C ALA A 7 -2.65 25.85 21.53
N HIS A 8 -2.93 26.10 20.24
CA HIS A 8 -3.47 25.09 19.36
C HIS A 8 -2.45 23.95 19.35
N GLY A 9 -2.75 22.89 20.11
CA GLY A 9 -1.89 21.73 20.23
C GLY A 9 -1.53 21.22 18.85
N GLU A 10 -0.25 20.95 18.65
CA GLU A 10 0.27 20.16 17.55
C GLU A 10 -0.62 18.92 17.38
N HIS A 11 -1.51 18.97 16.40
CA HIS A 11 -2.19 17.80 15.91
C HIS A 11 -1.08 17.00 15.22
N HIS A 12 -0.48 16.07 15.96
CA HIS A 12 0.31 14.98 15.39
C HIS A 12 -0.66 14.15 14.54
N ASP A 13 -0.99 14.67 13.36
CA ASP A 13 -1.64 13.90 12.33
C ASP A 13 -0.77 12.65 12.12
N PRO A 14 -1.35 11.44 12.23
CA PRO A 14 -0.61 10.22 12.00
C PRO A 14 0.11 10.36 10.65
N PRO A 15 1.33 9.81 10.49
CA PRO A 15 2.24 10.13 9.38
C PRO A 15 1.78 9.61 8.01
N TYR A 16 0.48 9.61 7.72
CA TYR A 16 -0.16 9.31 6.44
C TYR A 16 0.51 10.01 5.25
N VAL A 17 0.89 11.28 5.40
CA VAL A 17 1.61 12.04 4.35
C VAL A 17 2.98 11.42 4.06
N LEU A 18 3.69 10.93 5.08
CA LEU A 18 5.00 10.29 4.91
C LEU A 18 4.88 8.98 4.12
N ILE A 19 3.86 8.16 4.41
CA ILE A 19 3.61 6.91 3.69
C ILE A 19 3.13 7.18 2.26
N TRP A 20 2.29 8.20 2.07
CA TRP A 20 1.86 8.62 0.75
C TRP A 20 3.08 9.00 -0.13
N VAL A 21 4.04 9.74 0.42
CA VAL A 21 5.30 10.06 -0.27
C VAL A 21 6.12 8.80 -0.57
N VAL A 22 6.22 7.84 0.36
CA VAL A 22 6.91 6.56 0.12
C VAL A 22 6.26 5.77 -1.01
N LEU A 23 4.92 5.68 -1.04
CA LEU A 23 4.18 5.00 -2.11
C LEU A 23 4.36 5.69 -3.46
N LEU A 24 4.37 7.03 -3.47
CA LEU A 24 4.61 7.83 -4.65
C LEU A 24 6.03 7.58 -5.20
N ILE A 25 7.06 7.67 -4.36
CA ILE A 25 8.45 7.41 -4.75
C ILE A 25 8.60 5.98 -5.27
N MET A 26 7.97 4.99 -4.61
CA MET A 26 8.03 3.61 -5.05
C MET A 26 7.34 3.39 -6.41
N THR A 27 6.30 4.16 -6.72
CA THR A 27 5.67 4.15 -8.05
C THR A 27 6.55 4.77 -9.11
N LEU A 28 7.21 5.88 -8.81
CA LEU A 28 8.21 6.47 -9.72
C LEU A 28 9.37 5.50 -9.98
N ALA A 29 9.84 4.81 -8.93
CA ALA A 29 10.89 3.80 -9.05
C ALA A 29 10.45 2.62 -9.93
N GLU A 30 9.22 2.15 -9.78
CA GLU A 30 8.63 1.10 -10.63
C GLU A 30 8.55 1.54 -12.09
N VAL A 31 8.06 2.76 -12.37
CA VAL A 31 8.00 3.32 -13.72
C VAL A 31 9.40 3.40 -14.33
N GLY A 32 10.38 3.89 -13.58
CA GLY A 32 11.78 3.92 -14.02
C GLY A 32 12.35 2.53 -14.27
N TYR A 33 12.02 1.55 -13.42
CA TYR A 33 12.43 0.16 -13.60
C TYR A 33 11.78 -0.48 -14.84
N ALA A 34 10.53 -0.15 -15.15
CA ALA A 34 9.85 -0.60 -16.37
C ALA A 34 10.46 -0.02 -17.65
N PHE A 35 11.10 1.16 -17.58
CA PHE A 35 11.84 1.75 -18.71
C PHE A 35 13.20 1.07 -18.95
N LEU A 36 13.78 0.39 -17.95
CA LEU A 36 14.93 -0.47 -18.19
C LEU A 36 14.45 -1.68 -19.01
N SER A 37 14.90 -1.78 -20.27
CA SER A 37 14.66 -2.93 -21.15
C SER A 37 15.39 -4.18 -20.64
N LEU A 38 14.87 -4.75 -19.55
CA LEU A 38 15.28 -6.03 -19.00
C LEU A 38 14.50 -7.18 -19.63
N PRO A 39 15.00 -8.41 -19.53
CA PRO A 39 14.24 -9.60 -19.93
C PRO A 39 12.86 -9.60 -19.28
N LYS A 40 11.80 -9.83 -20.08
CA LYS A 40 10.39 -9.73 -19.67
C LYS A 40 10.08 -10.50 -18.37
N PHE A 41 10.74 -11.63 -18.14
CA PHE A 41 10.59 -12.43 -16.92
C PHE A 41 11.09 -11.70 -15.66
N TRP A 42 12.28 -11.09 -15.72
CA TRP A 42 12.83 -10.33 -14.61
C TRP A 42 12.04 -9.04 -14.36
N LEU A 43 11.56 -8.41 -15.43
CA LEU A 43 10.73 -7.21 -15.34
C LEU A 43 9.40 -7.54 -14.65
N ALA A 44 8.69 -8.59 -15.09
CA ALA A 44 7.44 -9.02 -14.48
C ALA A 44 7.60 -9.44 -13.00
N PHE A 45 8.67 -10.17 -12.68
CA PHE A 45 8.98 -10.55 -11.31
C PHE A 45 9.25 -9.32 -10.42
N GLY A 46 10.06 -8.38 -10.89
CA GLY A 46 10.37 -7.13 -10.17
C GLY A 46 9.13 -6.27 -9.92
N LEU A 47 8.25 -6.14 -10.92
CA LEU A 47 6.97 -5.42 -10.78
C LEU A 47 6.02 -6.12 -9.79
N CYS A 48 5.91 -7.46 -9.85
CA CYS A 48 5.08 -8.21 -8.90
C CYS A 48 5.56 -8.01 -7.46
N VAL A 49 6.87 -8.08 -7.20
CA VAL A 49 7.43 -7.88 -5.86
C VAL A 49 7.16 -6.45 -5.36
N MET A 50 7.36 -5.43 -6.21
CA MET A 50 7.04 -4.04 -5.88
C MET A 50 5.55 -3.83 -5.59
N ALA A 51 4.67 -4.47 -6.35
CA ALA A 51 3.23 -4.42 -6.14
C ALA A 51 2.82 -5.06 -4.79
N VAL A 52 3.39 -6.22 -4.45
CA VAL A 52 3.14 -6.87 -3.15
C VAL A 52 3.66 -6.01 -2.01
N TRP A 53 4.85 -5.41 -2.15
CA TRP A 53 5.41 -4.54 -1.11
C TRP A 53 4.55 -3.29 -0.86
N LYS A 54 4.04 -2.66 -1.92
CA LYS A 54 3.03 -1.59 -1.83
C LYS A 54 1.79 -2.05 -1.08
N ALA A 55 1.26 -3.23 -1.42
CA ALA A 55 0.07 -3.78 -0.76
C ALA A 55 0.30 -3.99 0.75
N ILE A 56 1.49 -4.48 1.15
CA ILE A 56 1.87 -4.64 2.56
C ILE A 56 1.98 -3.28 3.26
N LEU A 57 2.64 -2.29 2.64
CA LEU A 57 2.73 -0.93 3.20
C LEU A 57 1.35 -0.29 3.38
N VAL A 58 0.47 -0.42 2.39
CA VAL A 58 -0.92 0.05 2.49
C VAL A 58 -1.67 -0.71 3.60
N ALA A 59 -1.53 -2.03 3.69
CA ALA A 59 -2.18 -2.84 4.73
C ALA A 59 -1.68 -2.51 6.16
N LEU A 60 -0.39 -2.21 6.35
CA LEU A 60 0.12 -1.83 7.67
C LEU A 60 -0.22 -0.38 8.05
N TYR A 61 -0.13 0.56 7.11
CA TYR A 61 -0.16 1.99 7.43
C TYR A 61 -1.49 2.67 7.12
N TYR A 62 -2.14 2.38 5.98
CA TYR A 62 -3.44 2.96 5.65
C TYR A 62 -4.59 2.30 6.41
N MET A 63 -4.41 1.07 6.91
CA MET A 63 -5.42 0.37 7.72
C MET A 63 -5.19 0.42 9.24
N HIS A 64 -4.27 1.25 9.75
CA HIS A 64 -4.08 1.46 11.21
C HIS A 64 -3.88 0.16 12.04
N LEU A 65 -3.44 -0.93 11.38
CA LEU A 65 -3.49 -2.29 11.91
C LEU A 65 -2.50 -2.55 13.05
N ARG A 66 -1.51 -1.67 13.19
CA ARG A 66 -0.55 -1.72 14.30
C ARG A 66 -1.18 -1.30 15.64
N TRP A 67 -2.31 -0.58 15.63
CA TRP A 67 -2.88 0.02 16.85
C TRP A 67 -4.38 -0.27 17.09
N GLU A 68 -5.05 -1.05 16.23
CA GLU A 68 -6.52 -1.24 16.28
C GLU A 68 -6.99 -2.69 15.91
N PRO A 69 -8.22 -3.12 16.30
CA PRO A 69 -8.55 -4.53 16.51
C PRO A 69 -8.57 -5.40 15.24
N PRO A 70 -8.38 -6.73 15.38
CA PRO A 70 -8.21 -7.71 14.30
C PRO A 70 -9.39 -7.87 13.32
N ARG A 71 -10.45 -7.06 13.45
CA ARG A 71 -11.60 -7.03 12.55
C ARG A 71 -11.27 -6.43 11.17
N LEU A 72 -10.33 -5.48 11.09
CA LEU A 72 -9.94 -4.89 9.80
C LEU A 72 -9.10 -5.85 8.94
N TRP A 73 -8.40 -6.81 9.55
CA TRP A 73 -7.69 -7.89 8.84
C TRP A 73 -8.64 -8.67 7.91
N VAL A 74 -9.89 -8.89 8.33
CA VAL A 74 -10.89 -9.62 7.54
C VAL A 74 -11.26 -8.84 6.27
N LEU A 75 -11.34 -7.51 6.31
CA LEU A 75 -11.69 -6.68 5.15
C LEU A 75 -10.63 -6.76 4.03
N VAL A 76 -9.34 -6.89 4.39
CA VAL A 76 -8.23 -7.10 3.43
C VAL A 76 -8.19 -8.52 2.91
N VAL A 77 -8.46 -9.49 3.78
CA VAL A 77 -8.38 -10.91 3.44
C VAL A 77 -9.56 -11.35 2.57
N VAL A 78 -10.73 -10.74 2.69
CA VAL A 78 -11.93 -11.08 1.88
C VAL A 78 -11.73 -10.94 0.35
N PRO A 79 -11.15 -9.85 -0.18
CA PRO A 79 -10.95 -9.71 -1.62
C PRO A 79 -9.81 -10.58 -2.17
N LEU A 80 -8.83 -10.99 -1.36
CA LEU A 80 -7.70 -11.82 -1.83
C LEU A 80 -8.10 -13.15 -2.49
N PRO A 81 -8.91 -14.03 -1.87
CA PRO A 81 -9.34 -15.27 -2.50
C PRO A 81 -10.17 -15.01 -3.75
N LEU A 82 -10.95 -13.92 -3.80
CA LEU A 82 -11.71 -13.54 -4.98
C LEU A 82 -10.79 -13.18 -6.15
N VAL A 83 -9.69 -12.45 -5.90
CA VAL A 83 -8.67 -12.17 -6.93
C VAL A 83 -8.00 -13.46 -7.41
N VAL A 84 -7.66 -14.38 -6.50
CA VAL A 84 -7.06 -15.67 -6.86
C VAL A 84 -8.01 -16.49 -7.74
N ILE A 85 -9.29 -16.57 -7.36
CA ILE A 85 -10.33 -17.25 -8.14
C ILE A 85 -10.46 -16.61 -9.53
N LEU A 86 -10.46 -15.27 -9.60
CA LEU A 86 -10.55 -14.54 -10.87
C LEU A 86 -9.36 -14.85 -11.79
N ILE A 87 -8.14 -14.86 -11.26
CA ILE A 87 -6.92 -15.20 -12.02
C ILE A 87 -7.01 -16.63 -12.57
N VAL A 88 -7.39 -17.58 -11.72
CA VAL A 88 -7.55 -18.99 -12.14
C VAL A 88 -8.63 -19.11 -13.20
N ALA A 89 -9.81 -18.52 -13.00
CA ALA A 89 -10.91 -18.57 -13.96
C ALA A 89 -10.48 -18.02 -15.33
N VAL A 90 -9.81 -16.85 -15.34
CA VAL A 90 -9.27 -16.25 -16.57
C VAL A 90 -8.25 -17.17 -17.23
N LEU A 91 -7.32 -17.76 -16.47
CA LEU A 91 -6.32 -18.68 -17.04
C LEU A 91 -6.90 -20.00 -17.54
N THR A 92 -8.03 -20.47 -16.98
CA THR A 92 -8.71 -21.68 -17.46
C THR A 92 -9.62 -21.44 -18.65
N GLU A 93 -10.03 -20.19 -18.90
CA GLU A 93 -10.88 -19.81 -20.02
C GLU A 93 -10.08 -19.48 -21.30
N PHE A 94 -8.77 -19.23 -21.18
CA PHE A 94 -7.82 -19.16 -22.30
C PHE A 94 -7.22 -20.53 -22.64
#